data_AF-A0A3C1SMC6-F1
#
_entry.id   AF-A0A3C1SMC6-F1
#
_cell.length_a   1.000
_cell.length_b   1.000
_cell.length_c   1.000
_cell.angle_alpha   90.00
_cell.angle_beta   90.00
_cell.angle_gamma   90.00
#
_symmetry.space_group_name_H-M   'P 1'
#
loop_
_entity.id
_entity.type
_entity.pdbx_description
1 polymer ?
#
loop_
_entity_poly.entity_id
_entity_poly.type
_entity_poly.pdbx_seq_one_letter_code
_entity_poly.pdbx_strand_id
1 'polypeptide(L)'
;MRYVDWVKNAEKADVENFYVLNCDQKKKQHLALLNLCFGLVLLAFQLGAGFLNQSSSRTAWIFYPYILAFLPLAYFFFGACHFFFCSPALSQKQYSASLSRCKHSMRALLVLSALQIVLSLLYVLLKRQTLQQALFRELLYLAFLLLQTAITVAYSVFFNKNLINTPV
;
A
#
# COMPACT_ATOMS: atom_id res chain seq x y z
N MET A 1 -7.99 -17.72 31.89
CA MET A 1 -7.54 -16.33 32.16
C MET A 1 -8.62 -15.40 31.61
N ARG A 2 -9.34 -14.65 32.45
CA ARG A 2 -10.46 -13.77 32.00
C ARG A 2 -9.88 -12.55 31.28
N TYR A 3 -10.57 -12.05 30.26
CA TYR A 3 -10.25 -10.80 29.54
C TYR A 3 -9.91 -9.64 30.49
N VAL A 4 -10.63 -9.57 31.61
CA VAL A 4 -10.45 -8.55 32.67
C VAL A 4 -9.09 -8.67 33.37
N ASP A 5 -8.58 -9.89 33.56
CA ASP A 5 -7.28 -10.13 34.20
C ASP A 5 -6.12 -9.79 33.25
N TRP A 6 -6.33 -9.97 31.94
CA TRP A 6 -5.36 -9.57 30.93
C TRP A 6 -5.26 -8.05 30.81
N VAL A 7 -6.39 -7.34 30.80
CA VAL A 7 -6.42 -5.87 30.76
C VAL A 7 -5.71 -5.26 31.96
N LYS A 8 -5.98 -5.75 33.19
CA LYS A 8 -5.30 -5.27 34.41
C LYS A 8 -3.80 -5.54 34.43
N ASN A 9 -3.36 -6.64 33.82
CA ASN A 9 -1.94 -6.97 33.74
C ASN A 9 -1.23 -6.21 32.60
N ALA A 10 -1.94 -5.88 31.51
CA ALA A 10 -1.42 -5.04 30.42
C ALA A 10 -1.34 -3.56 30.83
N GLU A 11 -2.31 -3.07 31.61
CA GLU A 11 -2.35 -1.71 32.17
C GLU A 11 -1.18 -1.45 33.15
N LYS A 12 -0.66 -2.49 33.80
CA LYS A 12 0.54 -2.41 34.65
C LYS A 12 1.87 -2.46 33.90
N ALA A 13 1.88 -2.82 32.62
CA ALA A 13 3.12 -3.13 31.88
C ALA A 13 3.58 -2.03 30.91
N ASP A 14 2.73 -1.09 30.50
CA ASP A 14 3.13 0.02 29.62
C ASP A 14 2.15 1.20 29.83
N VAL A 15 2.64 2.34 30.35
CA VAL A 15 1.85 3.57 30.57
C VAL A 15 1.67 4.36 29.25
N GLU A 16 1.78 3.71 28.10
CA GLU A 16 1.71 4.33 26.77
C GLU A 16 0.34 4.09 26.12
N ASN A 17 -0.36 5.19 25.80
CA ASN A 17 -1.62 5.28 25.08
C ASN A 17 -1.99 4.03 24.24
N PHE A 18 -3.00 3.29 24.68
CA PHE A 18 -3.53 2.16 23.93
C PHE A 18 -4.51 2.63 22.86
N TYR A 19 -4.32 2.19 21.62
CA TYR A 19 -5.29 2.32 20.54
C TYR A 19 -6.15 1.06 20.51
N VAL A 20 -7.34 1.14 21.10
CA VAL A 20 -8.31 0.04 20.99
C VAL A 20 -9.04 0.19 19.67
N LEU A 21 -8.84 -0.76 18.74
CA LEU A 21 -9.72 -0.85 17.58
C LEU A 21 -11.12 -1.17 18.09
N ASN A 22 -12.09 -0.31 17.78
CA ASN A 22 -13.48 -0.53 18.14
C ASN A 22 -14.15 -1.57 17.21
N CYS A 23 -13.55 -2.76 17.13
CA CYS A 23 -13.89 -3.83 16.19
C CYS A 23 -13.89 -5.17 16.91
N ASP A 24 -14.94 -5.96 16.71
CA ASP A 24 -14.97 -7.36 17.12
C ASP A 24 -13.82 -8.16 16.47
N GLN A 25 -13.33 -9.20 17.15
CA GLN A 25 -12.18 -10.01 16.73
C GLN A 25 -12.37 -10.59 15.32
N LYS A 26 -13.60 -11.01 14.98
CA LYS A 26 -13.94 -11.50 13.63
C LYS A 26 -13.83 -10.39 12.57
N LYS A 27 -14.30 -9.18 12.89
CA LYS A 27 -14.20 -8.02 11.99
C LYS A 27 -12.74 -7.61 11.79
N LYS A 28 -11.91 -7.64 12.85
CA LYS A 28 -10.48 -7.35 12.77
C LYS A 28 -9.74 -8.33 11.85
N GLN A 29 -10.02 -9.64 11.98
CA GLN A 29 -9.42 -10.66 11.11
C GLN A 29 -9.81 -10.45 9.64
N HIS A 30 -11.08 -10.13 9.38
CA HIS A 30 -11.54 -9.83 8.02
C HIS A 30 -10.84 -8.58 7.44
N LEU A 31 -10.74 -7.49 8.21
CA LEU A 31 -10.03 -6.28 7.80
C LEU A 31 -8.53 -6.54 7.56
N ALA A 32 -7.90 -7.37 8.40
CA ALA A 32 -6.49 -7.70 8.24
C ALA A 32 -6.24 -8.55 6.99
N LEU A 33 -7.10 -9.52 6.71
CA LEU A 33 -7.05 -10.31 5.48
C LEU A 33 -7.25 -9.40 4.26
N LEU A 34 -8.22 -8.49 4.31
CA LEU A 34 -8.48 -7.55 3.22
C LEU A 34 -7.27 -6.63 2.97
N ASN A 35 -6.60 -6.18 4.03
CA ASN A 35 -5.38 -5.38 3.95
C ASN A 35 -4.23 -6.14 3.25
N LEU A 36 -4.05 -7.43 3.58
CA LEU A 36 -3.09 -8.30 2.89
C LEU A 36 -3.47 -8.52 1.43
N CYS A 37 -4.75 -8.76 1.12
CA CYS A 37 -5.23 -8.90 -0.25
C CYS A 37 -4.93 -7.65 -1.08
N PHE A 38 -5.13 -6.44 -0.53
CA PHE A 38 -4.76 -5.20 -1.20
C PHE A 38 -3.26 -5.14 -1.52
N GLY A 39 -2.40 -5.54 -0.58
CA GLY A 39 -0.96 -5.62 -0.82
C GLY A 39 -0.61 -6.57 -1.95
N LEU A 40 -1.22 -7.76 -1.97
CA LEU A 40 -1.01 -8.77 -3.02
C LEU A 40 -1.46 -8.29 -4.39
N VAL A 41 -2.61 -7.62 -4.47
CA VAL A 41 -3.09 -7.02 -5.72
C VAL A 41 -2.12 -5.95 -6.20
N LEU A 42 -1.70 -5.02 -5.34
CA LEU A 42 -0.74 -3.97 -5.71
C LEU A 42 0.60 -4.56 -6.16
N LEU A 43 1.08 -5.63 -5.53
CA LEU A 43 2.28 -6.37 -5.95
C LEU A 43 2.12 -7.01 -7.32
N ALA A 44 0.97 -7.66 -7.56
CA ALA A 44 0.68 -8.28 -8.85
C ALA A 44 0.68 -7.24 -9.97
N PHE A 45 0.11 -6.06 -9.74
CA PHE A 45 0.15 -4.94 -10.70
C PHE A 45 1.57 -4.42 -10.92
N GLN A 46 2.35 -4.22 -9.85
CA GLN A 46 3.73 -3.75 -9.95
C GLN A 46 4.61 -4.75 -10.75
N LEU A 47 4.48 -6.05 -10.49
CA LEU A 47 5.17 -7.09 -11.23
C LEU A 47 4.66 -7.19 -12.67
N GLY A 48 3.35 -7.18 -12.86
CA GLY A 48 2.69 -7.20 -14.17
C GLY A 48 3.18 -6.08 -15.09
N ALA A 49 3.30 -4.87 -14.56
CA ALA A 49 3.83 -3.72 -15.28
C ALA A 49 5.28 -3.93 -15.74
N GLY A 50 6.11 -4.64 -14.96
CA GLY A 50 7.48 -4.99 -15.33
C GLY A 50 7.57 -6.02 -16.47
N PHE A 51 6.61 -6.95 -16.54
CA PHE A 51 6.56 -7.96 -17.59
C PHE A 51 6.17 -7.41 -18.97
N LEU A 52 5.64 -6.19 -19.05
CA LEU A 52 5.24 -5.58 -20.34
C LEU A 52 6.42 -5.25 -21.25
N ASN A 53 7.64 -5.14 -20.70
CA ASN A 53 8.90 -4.92 -21.42
C ASN A 53 8.78 -3.84 -22.51
N GLN A 54 8.15 -2.72 -22.15
CA GLN A 54 7.99 -1.57 -23.04
C GLN A 54 9.33 -0.85 -23.23
N SER A 55 9.47 -0.09 -24.31
CA SER A 55 10.73 0.55 -24.68
C SER A 55 11.20 1.57 -23.63
N SER A 56 10.25 2.26 -22.99
CA SER A 56 10.52 3.23 -21.92
C SER A 56 11.21 2.63 -20.70
N SER A 57 11.04 1.32 -20.44
CA SER A 57 11.68 0.61 -19.32
C SER A 57 13.21 0.61 -19.38
N ARG A 58 13.80 0.82 -20.57
CA ARG A 58 15.25 0.88 -20.78
C ARG A 58 15.84 2.25 -20.48
N THR A 59 15.01 3.19 -20.05
CA THR A 59 15.44 4.54 -19.74
C THR A 59 15.50 4.76 -18.23
N ALA A 60 16.64 5.27 -17.74
CA ALA A 60 16.93 5.37 -16.31
C ALA A 60 15.84 6.12 -15.51
N TRP A 61 15.39 7.26 -16.04
CA TRP A 61 14.33 8.09 -15.46
C TRP A 61 12.97 7.39 -15.30
N ILE A 62 12.66 6.31 -16.04
CA ILE A 62 11.43 5.53 -15.84
C ILE A 62 11.70 4.28 -15.00
N PHE A 63 12.84 3.64 -15.24
CA PHE A 63 13.27 2.45 -14.50
C PHE A 63 13.44 2.70 -13.00
N TYR A 64 14.13 3.77 -12.60
CA TYR A 64 14.39 4.01 -11.18
C TYR A 64 13.13 4.28 -10.35
N PRO A 65 12.20 5.16 -10.76
CA PRO A 65 10.93 5.32 -10.04
C PRO A 65 10.11 4.03 -9.95
N TYR A 66 10.15 3.20 -11.01
CA TYR A 66 9.52 1.88 -11.01
C TYR A 66 10.13 0.96 -9.94
N ILE A 67 11.46 0.84 -9.88
CA ILE A 67 12.12 0.02 -8.86
C ILE A 67 11.88 0.56 -7.45
N LEU A 68 11.93 1.88 -7.28
CA LEU A 68 11.69 2.52 -5.98
C LEU A 68 10.28 2.27 -5.46
N ALA A 69 9.30 2.01 -6.32
CA ALA A 69 7.92 1.69 -5.91
C ALA A 69 7.80 0.33 -5.19
N PHE A 70 8.76 -0.59 -5.33
CA PHE A 70 8.78 -1.82 -4.54
C PHE A 70 9.06 -1.55 -3.05
N LEU A 71 9.77 -0.47 -2.71
CA LEU A 71 10.12 -0.15 -1.32
C LEU A 71 8.89 0.21 -0.46
N PRO A 72 8.02 1.18 -0.83
CA PRO A 72 6.80 1.42 -0.08
C PRO A 72 5.89 0.19 -0.11
N LEU A 73 5.89 -0.59 -1.19
CA LEU A 73 5.10 -1.81 -1.26
C LEU A 73 5.56 -2.87 -0.26
N ALA A 74 6.86 -3.12 -0.14
CA ALA A 74 7.42 -4.01 0.88
C ALA A 74 7.11 -3.50 2.29
N TYR A 75 7.26 -2.20 2.52
CA TYR A 75 6.92 -1.58 3.81
C TYR A 75 5.43 -1.72 4.17
N PHE A 76 4.55 -1.64 3.17
CA PHE A 76 3.13 -1.92 3.31
C PHE A 76 2.88 -3.37 3.75
N PHE A 77 3.52 -4.33 3.07
CA PHE A 77 3.38 -5.75 3.39
C PHE A 77 3.81 -6.07 4.82
N PHE A 78 4.95 -5.54 5.27
CA PHE A 78 5.37 -5.73 6.66
C PHE A 78 4.36 -5.16 7.65
N GLY A 79 3.79 -3.98 7.36
CA GLY A 79 2.71 -3.40 8.16
C GLY A 79 1.44 -4.25 8.18
N ALA A 80 1.03 -4.78 7.03
CA ALA A 80 -0.16 -5.61 6.87
C ALA A 80 -0.01 -6.98 7.56
N CYS A 81 1.16 -7.62 7.43
CA CYS A 81 1.48 -8.86 8.14
C CYS A 81 1.48 -8.63 9.65
N HIS A 82 2.12 -7.57 10.13
CA HIS A 82 2.13 -7.24 11.56
C HIS A 82 0.70 -7.00 12.08
N PHE A 83 -0.14 -6.30 11.32
CA PHE A 83 -1.55 -6.09 11.66
C PHE A 83 -2.32 -7.41 11.79
N PHE A 84 -2.04 -8.38 10.91
CA PHE A 84 -2.68 -9.69 10.94
C PHE A 84 -2.41 -10.44 12.25
N PHE A 85 -1.17 -10.42 12.74
CA PHE A 85 -0.77 -11.11 13.97
C PHE A 85 -1.07 -10.35 15.28
N CYS A 86 -1.36 -9.05 15.24
CA CYS A 86 -1.65 -8.27 16.45
C CYS A 86 -3.02 -8.57 17.07
N SER A 87 -3.17 -8.32 18.37
CA SER A 87 -4.47 -8.32 19.05
C SER A 87 -5.31 -7.07 18.67
N PRO A 88 -6.64 -7.08 18.89
CA PRO A 88 -7.52 -5.92 18.63
C PRO A 88 -7.19 -4.67 19.45
N ALA A 89 -6.71 -4.85 20.67
CA ALA A 89 -6.13 -3.76 21.45
C ALA A 89 -4.67 -3.59 21.02
N LEU A 90 -4.39 -2.55 20.24
CA LEU A 90 -3.05 -2.22 19.79
C LEU A 90 -2.42 -1.24 20.78
N SER A 91 -1.22 -1.53 21.26
CA SER A 91 -0.40 -0.47 21.87
C SER A 91 0.02 0.55 20.81
N GLN A 92 0.39 1.77 21.20
CA GLN A 92 0.93 2.78 20.29
C GLN A 92 2.11 2.25 19.44
N LYS A 93 2.99 1.45 20.06
CA LYS A 93 4.09 0.76 19.36
C LYS A 93 3.57 -0.21 18.29
N GLN A 94 2.54 -0.99 18.59
CA GLN A 94 1.94 -1.92 17.62
C GLN A 94 1.18 -1.22 16.50
N TYR A 95 0.49 -0.11 16.80
CA TYR A 95 -0.19 0.73 15.81
C TYR A 95 0.81 1.35 14.83
N SER A 96 1.88 1.97 15.35
CA SER A 96 2.93 2.57 14.54
C SER A 96 3.67 1.53 13.69
N ALA A 97 3.84 0.31 14.20
CA ALA A 97 4.46 -0.80 13.50
C ALA A 97 3.56 -1.48 12.44
N SER A 98 2.26 -1.18 12.41
CA SER A 98 1.30 -1.80 11.49
C SER A 98 0.57 -0.77 10.63
N LEU A 99 -0.54 -0.22 11.13
CA LEU A 99 -1.46 0.66 10.40
C LEU A 99 -0.80 1.96 9.95
N SER A 100 0.06 2.55 10.78
CA SER A 100 0.82 3.75 10.38
C SER A 100 1.75 3.45 9.19
N ARG A 101 2.44 2.29 9.21
CA ARG A 101 3.31 1.87 8.10
C ARG A 101 2.52 1.75 6.80
N CYS A 102 1.37 1.05 6.85
CA CYS A 102 0.47 0.92 5.69
C CYS A 102 0.08 2.30 5.14
N LYS A 103 -0.35 3.23 5.99
CA LYS A 103 -0.75 4.58 5.58
C LYS A 103 0.40 5.37 4.92
N HIS A 104 1.57 5.38 5.55
CA HIS A 104 2.73 6.10 5.00
C HIS A 104 3.22 5.49 3.69
N SER A 105 3.24 4.15 3.59
CA SER A 105 3.60 3.46 2.34
C SER A 105 2.65 3.79 1.18
N MET A 106 1.34 3.88 1.42
CA MET A 106 0.40 4.20 0.35
C MET A 106 0.55 5.62 -0.16
N ARG A 107 0.85 6.58 0.72
CA ARG A 107 1.18 7.95 0.31
C ARG A 107 2.44 7.99 -0.56
N ALA A 108 3.49 7.27 -0.15
CA ALA A 108 4.72 7.16 -0.94
C ALA A 108 4.47 6.49 -2.29
N LEU A 109 3.64 5.44 -2.33
CA LEU A 109 3.26 4.76 -3.57
C LEU A 109 2.49 5.70 -4.51
N LEU A 110 1.53 6.48 -4.01
CA LEU A 110 0.81 7.47 -4.82
C LEU A 110 1.73 8.51 -5.46
N VAL A 111 2.70 9.03 -4.69
CA VAL A 111 3.68 10.01 -5.21
C VAL A 111 4.53 9.38 -6.32
N LEU A 112 5.02 8.15 -6.10
CA LEU A 112 5.82 7.44 -7.11
C LEU A 112 5.00 7.05 -8.34
N SER A 113 3.74 6.65 -8.17
CA SER A 113 2.85 6.34 -9.30
C SER A 113 2.53 7.59 -10.12
N ALA A 114 2.27 8.73 -9.48
CA ALA A 114 2.07 10.00 -10.18
C ALA A 114 3.31 10.42 -10.97
N LEU A 115 4.50 10.30 -10.36
CA LEU A 115 5.76 10.54 -11.05
C LEU A 115 5.91 9.62 -12.26
N GLN A 116 5.68 8.32 -12.11
CA GLN A 116 5.78 7.36 -13.22
C GLN A 116 4.80 7.66 -14.35
N ILE A 117 3.56 8.06 -14.04
CA ILE A 117 2.57 8.46 -15.05
C ILE A 117 3.06 9.67 -15.84
N VAL A 118 3.53 10.72 -15.16
CA VAL A 118 4.06 11.92 -15.82
C VAL A 118 5.25 11.58 -16.72
N LEU A 119 6.21 10.79 -16.24
CA LEU A 119 7.39 10.40 -17.01
C LEU A 119 7.02 9.50 -18.20
N SER A 120 6.07 8.57 -18.01
CA SER A 120 5.56 7.72 -19.10
C SER A 120 4.86 8.56 -20.18
N LEU A 121 4.05 9.55 -19.79
CA LEU A 121 3.42 10.47 -20.73
C LEU A 121 4.46 11.31 -21.49
N LEU A 122 5.45 11.85 -20.79
CA LEU A 122 6.55 12.60 -21.40
C LEU A 122 7.32 11.73 -22.40
N TYR A 123 7.60 10.47 -22.07
CA TYR A 123 8.26 9.54 -22.98
C TYR A 123 7.47 9.33 -24.28
N VAL A 124 6.16 9.06 -24.16
CA VAL A 124 5.28 8.89 -25.32
C VAL A 124 5.24 10.16 -26.18
N LEU A 125 5.17 11.34 -25.57
CA LEU A 125 5.15 12.62 -26.29
C LEU A 125 6.45 12.91 -27.05
N LEU A 126 7.61 12.65 -26.42
CA LEU A 126 8.93 12.91 -26.98
C LEU A 126 9.31 11.92 -28.09
N LYS A 127 8.87 10.65 -27.99
CA LYS A 127 9.26 9.58 -28.92
C LYS A 127 8.13 9.15 -29.87
N ARG A 128 7.05 9.94 -29.96
CA ARG A 128 5.84 9.62 -30.74
C ARG A 128 6.08 9.14 -32.17
N GLN A 129 7.03 9.74 -32.88
CA GLN A 129 7.30 9.42 -34.30
C GLN A 129 7.99 8.07 -34.48
N THR A 130 8.76 7.63 -33.49
CA THR A 130 9.51 6.37 -33.50
C THR A 130 8.70 5.20 -32.92
N LEU A 131 7.58 5.49 -32.26
CA LEU A 131 6.81 4.53 -31.45
C LEU A 131 5.74 3.74 -32.20
N GLN A 132 5.57 3.90 -33.52
CA GLN A 132 4.41 3.34 -34.26
C GLN A 132 4.13 1.85 -33.99
N GLN A 133 5.15 1.01 -33.83
CA GLN A 133 4.98 -0.44 -33.53
C GLN A 133 4.99 -0.78 -32.02
N ALA A 134 5.51 0.12 -31.18
CA ALA A 134 5.66 -0.11 -29.73
C ALA A 134 4.65 0.66 -28.87
N LEU A 135 3.83 1.54 -29.48
CA LEU A 135 2.86 2.41 -28.81
C LEU A 135 1.90 1.61 -27.91
N PHE A 136 1.41 0.47 -28.40
CA PHE A 136 0.48 -0.37 -27.64
C PHE A 136 1.02 -0.77 -26.26
N ARG A 137 2.30 -1.17 -26.17
CA ARG A 137 2.92 -1.57 -24.90
C ARG A 137 3.08 -0.39 -23.94
N GLU A 138 3.40 0.79 -24.47
CA GLU A 138 3.50 2.02 -23.66
C GLU A 138 2.13 2.43 -23.11
N LEU A 139 1.07 2.34 -23.92
CA LEU A 139 -0.30 2.62 -23.48
C LEU A 139 -0.79 1.58 -22.46
N LEU A 140 -0.45 0.30 -22.67
CA LEU A 140 -0.77 -0.76 -21.74
C LEU A 140 -0.05 -0.54 -20.40
N TYR A 141 1.23 -0.16 -20.42
CA TYR A 141 1.97 0.20 -19.21
C TYR A 141 1.34 1.38 -18.48
N LEU A 142 0.96 2.44 -19.21
CA LEU A 142 0.25 3.58 -18.63
C LEU A 142 -1.09 3.16 -18.01
N ALA A 143 -1.84 2.27 -18.66
CA ALA A 143 -3.08 1.72 -18.12
C ALA A 143 -2.84 0.94 -16.82
N PHE A 144 -1.77 0.15 -16.74
CA PHE A 144 -1.36 -0.53 -15.49
C PHE A 144 -1.06 0.47 -14.38
N LEU A 145 -0.31 1.54 -14.67
CA LEU A 145 0.00 2.59 -13.69
C LEU A 145 -1.26 3.31 -13.19
N LEU A 146 -2.19 3.62 -14.10
CA LEU A 146 -3.47 4.26 -13.75
C LEU A 146 -4.34 3.33 -12.89
N LEU A 147 -4.42 2.04 -13.23
CA LEU A 147 -5.14 1.04 -12.44
C LEU A 147 -4.53 0.87 -11.05
N GLN A 148 -3.20 0.74 -10.96
CA GLN A 148 -2.50 0.66 -9.67
C GLN A 148 -2.73 1.90 -8.80
N THR A 149 -2.74 3.09 -9.43
CA THR A 149 -3.08 4.34 -8.73
C THR A 149 -4.52 4.33 -8.24
N ALA A 150 -5.48 3.91 -9.07
CA ALA A 150 -6.88 3.80 -8.69
C ALA A 150 -7.09 2.83 -7.52
N ILE A 151 -6.42 1.67 -7.53
CA ILE A 151 -6.46 0.70 -6.42
C ILE A 151 -5.87 1.31 -5.14
N THR A 152 -4.77 2.05 -5.24
CA THR A 152 -4.13 2.72 -4.10
C THR A 152 -5.03 3.81 -3.50
N VAL A 153 -5.77 4.56 -4.34
CA VAL A 153 -6.77 5.54 -3.89
C VAL A 153 -7.96 4.83 -3.25
N ALA A 154 -8.48 3.77 -3.87
CA ALA A 154 -9.57 2.97 -3.32
C ALA A 154 -9.22 2.40 -1.94
N TYR A 155 -7.99 1.89 -1.79
CA TYR A 155 -7.46 1.48 -0.50
C TYR A 155 -7.43 2.63 0.51
N SER A 156 -6.96 3.82 0.12
CA SER A 156 -6.89 4.98 1.02
C SER A 156 -8.27 5.40 1.53
N VAL A 157 -9.29 5.35 0.67
CA VAL A 157 -10.70 5.58 1.06
C VAL A 157 -11.20 4.48 1.99
N PHE A 158 -10.93 3.21 1.66
CA PHE A 158 -11.28 2.06 2.50
C PHE A 158 -10.61 2.18 3.90
N PHE A 159 -9.34 2.53 3.95
CA PHE A 159 -8.56 2.69 5.17
C PHE A 159 -9.11 3.82 6.04
N ASN A 160 -9.40 4.98 5.45
CA ASN A 160 -9.98 6.10 6.19
C ASN A 160 -11.35 5.73 6.79
N LYS A 161 -12.20 5.04 6.03
CA LYS A 161 -13.55 4.66 6.48
C LYS A 161 -13.55 3.59 7.58
N ASN A 162 -12.68 2.58 7.46
CA ASN A 162 -12.75 1.37 8.30
C ASN A 162 -11.66 1.27 9.37
N LEU A 163 -10.54 1.99 9.24
CA LEU A 163 -9.36 1.84 10.10
C LEU A 163 -8.96 3.12 10.84
N ILE A 164 -9.43 4.30 10.42
CA ILE A 164 -9.17 5.60 11.08
C ILE A 164 -10.38 6.12 11.86
N ASN A 165 -11.62 5.69 11.56
CA ASN A 165 -12.81 6.11 12.29
C ASN A 165 -12.92 5.39 13.65
N THR A 166 -12.13 5.86 14.61
CA THR A 166 -12.50 6.06 16.01
C THR A 166 -11.48 7.01 16.65
N PRO A 167 -11.70 8.33 16.61
CA PRO A 167 -11.31 9.13 17.76
C PRO A 167 -12.22 8.76 18.94
N VAL A 168 -11.57 8.71 20.11
CA VAL A 168 -12.11 8.45 21.46
C VAL A 168 -13.46 9.10 21.70
#